data_AF-A0A1G2M5D8-F1
#
_entry.id   AF-A0A1G2M5D8-F1
#
_cell.length_a   1.000
_cell.length_b   1.000
_cell.length_c   1.000
_cell.angle_alpha   90.00
_cell.angle_beta   90.00
_cell.angle_gamma   90.00
#
_symmetry.space_group_name_H-M   'P 1'
#
loop_
_entity.id
_entity.type
_entity.pdbx_description
1 polymer ?
#
loop_
_entity_poly.entity_id
_entity_poly.type
_entity_poly.pdbx_seq_one_letter_code
_entity_poly.pdbx_strand_id
1 'polypeptide(L)'
;MNKKIKNIKIKTVLRETAIIALSLLAVLSVATTAHAGSLTPSASPTAQSYTFSDILARLVANTSATAGNHSLNATTTPQATFPTLTQLYNAIPTIYAGDFLASSTYFGVTGSVAVKTGNTAVASSSAQSTSLIFTIPTGYYSGADSVTVSTTSASFIAANIANGTYLFGITGTLTGYAYGGNSIDQVLTTATGTPGNYNPSNLIASNVKSGITFGTSTTGSLLPSGGTASPSDVTSGKTFFGSSQTDWNLQTGTASIIDYSLWNLQTIDDWLCSGATSCTSPTRTEYTAEEGTWSNVSGSPFNAGFATSSTPLNYFPVGAQVYLMSGVVKQDNRTGLWWSDAASTGAVTAVATSTTNIFTLTGSAGVGDGTRPWDTATTTVTNGNSINFCNALNDISFGGHTDWYLPTQKQLMQAYINGSANNLPNPGFNFWSSTELYNNTAYAWTVYLGFGTTNPNTKALSNYVRCVR
;
A
#
# COMPACT_ATOMS: atom_id res chain seq x y z
N MET A 1 103.23 98.51 -49.92
CA MET A 1 103.83 97.20 -50.28
C MET A 1 103.90 96.17 -49.13
N ASN A 2 103.11 96.21 -48.04
CA ASN A 2 103.31 95.24 -46.93
C ASN A 2 102.05 94.51 -46.35
N LYS A 3 100.82 94.99 -46.57
CA LYS A 3 99.61 94.36 -45.99
C LYS A 3 99.02 93.24 -46.87
N LYS A 4 99.12 93.38 -48.20
CA LYS A 4 98.62 92.42 -49.21
C LYS A 4 99.38 91.06 -49.18
N ILE A 5 100.65 91.04 -48.76
CA ILE A 5 101.47 89.82 -48.68
C ILE A 5 101.24 89.06 -47.36
N LYS A 6 100.92 89.74 -46.26
CA LYS A 6 100.62 89.12 -44.96
C LYS A 6 99.29 88.34 -44.97
N ASN A 7 98.24 88.88 -45.58
CA ASN A 7 96.91 88.23 -45.61
C ASN A 7 96.85 86.98 -46.50
N ILE A 8 97.70 86.88 -47.53
CA ILE A 8 97.74 85.69 -48.39
C ILE A 8 98.42 84.52 -47.66
N LYS A 9 99.54 84.77 -46.94
CA LYS A 9 100.22 83.72 -46.16
C LYS A 9 99.36 83.16 -45.02
N ILE A 10 98.56 84.00 -44.35
CA ILE A 10 97.67 83.56 -43.26
C ILE A 10 96.55 82.64 -43.77
N LYS A 11 95.94 82.95 -44.93
CA LYS A 11 94.90 82.09 -45.53
C LYS A 11 95.41 80.72 -45.92
N THR A 12 96.63 80.64 -46.46
CA THR A 12 97.24 79.35 -46.83
C THR A 12 97.54 78.49 -45.62
N VAL A 13 98.10 79.07 -44.55
CA VAL A 13 98.38 78.33 -43.30
C VAL A 13 97.09 77.78 -42.67
N LEU A 14 96.04 78.61 -42.58
CA LEU A 14 94.73 78.17 -42.07
C LEU A 14 94.12 77.02 -42.88
N ARG A 15 94.26 77.05 -44.21
CA ARG A 15 93.76 75.98 -45.10
C ARG A 15 94.49 74.66 -44.87
N GLU A 16 95.82 74.68 -44.81
CA GLU A 16 96.62 73.47 -44.56
C GLU A 16 96.34 72.87 -43.18
N THR A 17 96.24 73.70 -42.13
CA THR A 17 95.90 73.22 -40.78
C THR A 17 94.50 72.62 -40.70
N ALA A 18 93.53 73.17 -41.45
CA ALA A 18 92.17 72.64 -41.49
C ALA A 18 92.11 71.28 -42.22
N ILE A 19 92.89 71.10 -43.28
CA ILE A 19 92.97 69.82 -44.01
C ILE A 19 93.56 68.73 -43.10
N ILE A 20 94.65 69.03 -42.38
CA ILE A 20 95.26 68.07 -41.45
C ILE A 20 94.30 67.70 -40.33
N ALA A 21 93.60 68.68 -39.74
CA ALA A 21 92.61 68.42 -38.69
C ALA A 21 91.43 67.56 -39.18
N LEU A 22 90.92 67.82 -40.39
CA LEU A 22 89.86 67.00 -40.99
C LEU A 22 90.32 65.57 -41.29
N SER A 23 91.57 65.42 -41.72
CA SER A 23 92.17 64.10 -42.02
C SER A 23 92.28 63.24 -40.77
N LEU A 24 92.74 63.82 -39.66
CA LEU A 24 92.83 63.14 -38.36
C LEU A 24 91.46 62.74 -37.82
N LEU A 25 90.44 63.59 -38.00
CA LEU A 25 89.07 63.29 -37.59
C LEU A 25 88.46 62.13 -38.39
N ALA A 26 88.76 62.04 -39.69
CA ALA A 26 88.31 60.95 -40.56
C ALA A 26 88.98 59.61 -40.20
N VAL A 27 90.24 59.60 -39.79
CA VAL A 27 90.91 58.37 -39.34
C VAL A 27 90.32 57.88 -38.02
N LEU A 28 89.97 58.80 -37.11
CA LEU A 28 89.39 58.44 -35.81
C LEU A 28 87.95 57.92 -35.92
N SER A 29 87.17 58.39 -36.90
CA SER A 29 85.80 57.88 -37.14
C SER A 29 85.78 56.49 -37.77
N VAL A 30 86.77 56.15 -38.61
CA VAL A 30 86.90 54.80 -39.19
C VAL A 30 87.33 53.79 -38.13
N ALA A 31 88.20 54.17 -37.19
CA ALA A 31 88.66 53.27 -36.13
C ALA A 31 87.56 52.91 -35.10
N THR A 32 86.51 53.72 -34.96
CA THR A 32 85.44 53.50 -33.99
C THR A 32 84.20 52.77 -34.54
N THR A 33 84.08 52.61 -35.87
CA THR A 33 82.88 52.02 -36.51
C THR A 33 83.07 50.65 -37.15
N ALA A 34 84.26 50.05 -37.08
CA ALA A 34 84.46 48.66 -37.50
C ALA A 34 84.28 47.68 -36.31
N HIS A 35 83.05 47.51 -35.82
CA HIS A 35 82.71 46.32 -35.02
C HIS A 35 82.25 45.22 -35.99
N ALA A 36 83.13 44.26 -36.30
CA ALA A 36 82.71 43.05 -37.00
C ALA A 36 81.80 42.24 -36.07
N GLY A 37 80.58 41.92 -36.51
CA GLY A 37 79.66 41.04 -35.79
C GLY A 37 80.22 39.62 -35.63
N SER A 38 79.78 38.90 -34.58
CA SER A 38 80.28 37.54 -34.32
C SER A 38 79.90 36.58 -35.45
N LEU A 39 80.88 35.83 -35.95
CA LEU A 39 80.69 34.73 -36.91
C LEU A 39 80.25 33.42 -36.23
N THR A 40 79.98 33.43 -34.93
CA THR A 40 79.48 32.25 -34.20
C THR A 40 77.95 32.23 -34.20
N PRO A 41 77.29 31.25 -34.85
CA PRO A 41 75.84 31.10 -34.74
C PRO A 41 75.41 30.89 -33.28
N SER A 42 74.23 31.40 -32.91
CA SER A 42 73.73 31.38 -31.52
C SER A 42 73.37 29.99 -30.99
N ALA A 43 73.30 28.98 -31.86
CA ALA A 43 73.20 27.57 -31.52
C ALA A 43 73.68 26.71 -32.70
N SER A 44 74.24 25.53 -32.40
CA SER A 44 74.52 24.51 -33.42
C SER A 44 73.20 23.93 -33.97
N PRO A 45 73.08 23.68 -35.28
CA PRO A 45 71.89 23.03 -35.84
C PRO A 45 71.68 21.64 -35.23
N THR A 46 70.42 21.29 -34.95
CA THR A 46 70.05 19.95 -34.47
C THR A 46 70.39 18.90 -35.52
N ALA A 47 70.95 17.77 -35.08
CA ALA A 47 71.35 16.72 -36.01
C ALA A 47 70.15 16.01 -36.63
N GLN A 48 70.21 15.74 -37.94
CA GLN A 48 69.08 15.20 -38.72
C GLN A 48 69.37 13.86 -39.43
N SER A 49 70.61 13.35 -39.37
CA SER A 49 71.03 12.18 -40.16
C SER A 49 71.47 10.99 -39.31
N TYR A 50 71.18 9.79 -39.82
CA TYR A 50 71.70 8.50 -39.33
C TYR A 50 72.88 8.04 -40.21
N THR A 51 73.76 7.21 -39.66
CA THR A 51 74.84 6.60 -40.45
C THR A 51 74.36 5.36 -41.19
N PHE A 52 75.08 4.93 -42.23
CA PHE A 52 74.82 3.63 -42.87
C PHE A 52 74.97 2.44 -41.92
N SER A 53 75.80 2.58 -40.89
CA SER A 53 75.91 1.57 -39.82
C SER A 53 74.63 1.50 -38.98
N ASP A 54 74.05 2.65 -38.63
CA ASP A 54 72.77 2.70 -37.91
C ASP A 54 71.63 2.08 -38.72
N ILE A 55 71.58 2.40 -40.03
CA ILE A 55 70.57 1.84 -40.94
C ILE A 55 70.71 0.32 -41.05
N LEU A 56 71.93 -0.19 -41.21
CA LEU A 56 72.18 -1.63 -41.28
C LEU A 56 71.80 -2.35 -39.96
N ALA A 57 72.16 -1.77 -38.82
CA ALA A 57 71.80 -2.31 -37.50
C ALA A 57 70.27 -2.33 -37.29
N ARG A 58 69.55 -1.34 -37.84
CA ARG A 58 68.09 -1.33 -37.84
C ARG A 58 67.51 -2.45 -38.71
N LEU A 59 68.06 -2.69 -39.89
CA LEU A 59 67.56 -3.72 -40.81
C LEU A 59 67.79 -5.15 -40.31
N VAL A 60 68.97 -5.42 -39.72
CA VAL A 60 69.36 -6.79 -39.34
C VAL A 60 68.90 -7.15 -37.92
N ALA A 61 68.94 -6.20 -36.99
CA ALA A 61 68.72 -6.46 -35.58
C ALA A 61 67.63 -5.58 -34.94
N ASN A 62 66.88 -4.81 -35.76
CA ASN A 62 65.86 -3.86 -35.30
C ASN A 62 66.37 -2.89 -34.22
N THR A 63 67.67 -2.58 -34.23
CA THR A 63 68.30 -1.74 -33.21
C THR A 63 67.93 -0.26 -33.42
N SER A 64 67.70 0.46 -32.33
CA SER A 64 67.41 1.91 -32.37
C SER A 64 68.70 2.70 -32.41
N ALA A 65 68.72 3.85 -33.10
CA ALA A 65 69.88 4.74 -33.17
C ALA A 65 69.48 6.20 -32.87
N THR A 66 70.46 7.05 -32.59
CA THR A 66 70.27 8.49 -32.34
C THR A 66 70.84 9.29 -33.50
N ALA A 67 70.05 10.21 -34.08
CA ALA A 67 70.50 11.07 -35.17
C ALA A 67 71.70 11.91 -34.74
N GLY A 68 72.71 12.02 -35.61
CA GLY A 68 73.92 12.81 -35.35
C GLY A 68 74.98 12.19 -34.45
N ASN A 69 74.89 10.90 -34.11
CA ASN A 69 75.91 10.26 -33.27
C ASN A 69 77.29 10.07 -33.96
N HIS A 70 77.47 10.61 -35.17
CA HIS A 70 78.69 10.46 -35.96
C HIS A 70 79.64 11.64 -35.76
N SER A 71 80.93 11.34 -35.64
CA SER A 71 81.97 12.37 -35.57
C SER A 71 82.42 12.79 -36.97
N LEU A 72 82.57 14.09 -37.20
CA LEU A 72 83.18 14.65 -38.42
C LEU A 72 84.69 14.95 -38.25
N ASN A 73 85.28 14.56 -37.12
CA ASN A 73 86.70 14.80 -36.87
C ASN A 73 87.57 13.93 -37.79
N ALA A 74 88.57 14.54 -38.41
CA ALA A 74 89.60 13.82 -39.14
C ALA A 74 90.39 12.95 -38.15
N THR A 75 90.17 11.64 -38.20
CA THR A 75 90.90 10.68 -37.39
C THR A 75 92.20 10.30 -38.10
N THR A 76 93.29 10.09 -37.35
CA THR A 76 94.62 9.74 -37.88
C THR A 76 94.74 8.27 -38.32
N THR A 77 93.65 7.51 -38.24
CA THR A 77 93.54 6.12 -38.66
C THR A 77 92.20 5.94 -39.37
N PRO A 78 92.15 5.43 -40.62
CA PRO A 78 90.89 5.15 -41.30
C PRO A 78 90.03 4.23 -40.42
N GLN A 79 88.84 4.69 -40.02
CA GLN A 79 87.85 3.79 -39.43
C GLN A 79 87.45 2.74 -40.46
N ALA A 80 87.02 1.56 -39.98
CA ALA A 80 86.57 0.46 -40.82
C ALA A 80 85.59 0.97 -41.90
N THR A 81 85.75 0.48 -43.13
CA THR A 81 84.91 0.84 -44.29
C THR A 81 83.43 0.84 -43.90
N PHE A 82 82.74 1.95 -44.15
CA PHE A 82 81.29 2.05 -43.99
C PHE A 82 80.60 0.88 -44.72
N PRO A 83 79.44 0.41 -44.21
CA PRO A 83 78.66 -0.58 -44.92
C PRO A 83 78.44 -0.16 -46.38
N THR A 84 78.67 -1.09 -47.29
CA THR A 84 78.45 -0.83 -48.72
C THR A 84 76.95 -0.75 -49.00
N LEU A 85 76.57 -0.05 -50.07
CA LEU A 85 75.17 -0.05 -50.53
C LEU A 85 74.69 -1.47 -50.84
N THR A 86 75.58 -2.37 -51.28
CA THR A 86 75.27 -3.80 -51.48
C THR A 86 74.94 -4.50 -50.17
N GLN A 87 75.68 -4.22 -49.08
CA GLN A 87 75.37 -4.79 -47.76
C GLN A 87 74.03 -4.28 -47.23
N LEU A 88 73.71 -3.00 -47.43
CA LEU A 88 72.39 -2.45 -47.07
C LEU A 88 71.26 -3.07 -47.91
N TYR A 89 71.46 -3.22 -49.22
CA TYR A 89 70.46 -3.82 -50.11
C TYR A 89 70.19 -5.28 -49.74
N ASN A 90 71.23 -6.08 -49.55
CA ASN A 90 71.11 -7.50 -49.20
C ASN A 90 70.58 -7.72 -47.77
N ALA A 91 70.64 -6.72 -46.90
CA ALA A 91 70.05 -6.78 -45.57
C ALA A 91 68.52 -6.60 -45.56
N ILE A 92 67.91 -6.18 -46.68
CA ILE A 92 66.46 -6.12 -46.83
C ILE A 92 65.98 -7.55 -47.13
N PRO A 93 65.27 -8.24 -46.21
CA PRO A 93 64.76 -9.57 -46.47
C PRO A 93 63.69 -9.55 -47.57
N THR A 94 63.52 -10.67 -48.27
CA THR A 94 62.35 -10.84 -49.14
C THR A 94 61.11 -10.93 -48.25
N ILE A 95 60.11 -10.10 -48.54
CA ILE A 95 58.88 -9.99 -47.75
C ILE A 95 57.78 -10.79 -48.46
N TYR A 96 57.29 -11.85 -47.83
CA TYR A 96 56.18 -12.65 -48.36
C TYR A 96 54.85 -12.20 -47.75
N ALA A 97 53.83 -12.01 -48.59
CA ALA A 97 52.49 -11.62 -48.12
C ALA A 97 51.90 -12.62 -47.10
N GLY A 98 52.29 -13.90 -47.20
CA GLY A 98 51.83 -14.97 -46.30
C GLY A 98 52.31 -14.86 -44.86
N ASP A 99 53.27 -13.98 -44.56
CA ASP A 99 53.82 -13.82 -43.21
C ASP A 99 53.08 -12.73 -42.41
N PHE A 100 52.18 -11.98 -43.04
CA PHE A 100 51.50 -10.83 -42.44
C PHE A 100 49.98 -10.92 -42.55
N LEU A 101 49.28 -10.32 -41.58
CA LEU A 101 47.84 -10.15 -41.62
C LEU A 101 47.43 -9.29 -42.81
N ALA A 102 46.29 -9.60 -43.41
CA ALA A 102 45.76 -8.89 -44.57
C ALA A 102 45.50 -7.38 -44.35
N SER A 103 45.41 -6.94 -43.09
CA SER A 103 45.28 -5.54 -42.69
C SER A 103 46.60 -4.79 -42.56
N SER A 104 47.74 -5.48 -42.67
CA SER A 104 49.07 -4.92 -42.47
C SER A 104 49.80 -4.75 -43.81
N THR A 105 50.44 -3.60 -44.00
CA THR A 105 51.31 -3.34 -45.15
C THR A 105 52.72 -3.03 -44.64
N TYR A 106 53.72 -3.75 -45.15
CA TYR A 106 55.12 -3.56 -44.80
C TYR A 106 55.96 -3.46 -46.07
N PHE A 107 56.72 -2.36 -46.21
CA PHE A 107 57.47 -2.02 -47.44
C PHE A 107 56.66 -2.19 -48.74
N GLY A 108 55.38 -1.79 -48.71
CA GLY A 108 54.49 -1.86 -49.88
C GLY A 108 53.92 -3.24 -50.19
N VAL A 109 54.31 -4.28 -49.46
CA VAL A 109 53.68 -5.61 -49.53
C VAL A 109 52.56 -5.67 -48.50
N THR A 110 51.32 -5.85 -48.97
CA THR A 110 50.16 -6.10 -48.10
C THR A 110 50.08 -7.58 -47.77
N GLY A 111 49.80 -7.91 -46.50
CA GLY A 111 49.66 -9.30 -46.05
C GLY A 111 48.50 -10.04 -46.74
N SER A 112 48.54 -11.37 -46.69
CA SER A 112 47.48 -12.24 -47.23
C SER A 112 46.86 -13.15 -46.18
N VAL A 113 47.37 -13.17 -44.95
CA VAL A 113 46.78 -13.96 -43.87
C VAL A 113 45.44 -13.33 -43.48
N ALA A 114 44.35 -14.00 -43.82
CA ALA A 114 43.02 -13.55 -43.48
C ALA A 114 42.83 -13.48 -41.96
N VAL A 115 42.30 -12.36 -41.48
CA VAL A 115 41.81 -12.25 -40.11
C VAL A 115 40.49 -13.02 -40.03
N LYS A 116 40.54 -14.24 -39.50
CA LYS A 116 39.33 -15.04 -39.27
C LYS A 116 38.72 -14.61 -37.93
N THR A 117 37.59 -13.89 -37.97
CA THR A 117 36.79 -13.54 -36.79
C THR A 117 35.57 -14.44 -36.69
N GLY A 118 35.29 -14.95 -35.48
CA GLY A 118 34.07 -15.69 -35.16
C GLY A 118 34.24 -17.20 -35.10
N ASN A 119 33.24 -17.87 -34.52
CA ASN A 119 33.18 -19.32 -34.41
C ASN A 119 32.49 -19.89 -35.66
N THR A 120 33.06 -20.92 -36.28
CA THR A 120 32.33 -21.75 -37.25
C THR A 120 31.54 -22.80 -36.49
N ALA A 121 30.27 -23.02 -36.85
CA ALA A 121 29.36 -23.96 -36.17
C ALA A 121 29.89 -25.42 -36.12
N VAL A 122 30.92 -25.75 -36.91
CA VAL A 122 31.54 -27.07 -37.02
C VAL A 122 32.75 -27.24 -36.08
N ALA A 123 33.21 -26.17 -35.42
CA ALA A 123 34.42 -26.19 -34.60
C ALA A 123 34.20 -26.49 -33.11
N SER A 124 32.94 -26.49 -32.63
CA SER A 124 32.62 -26.80 -31.23
C SER A 124 31.99 -28.18 -31.10
N SER A 125 32.71 -29.13 -30.52
CA SER A 125 32.17 -30.44 -30.13
C SER A 125 32.26 -30.59 -28.60
N SER A 126 31.19 -31.12 -27.99
CA SER A 126 31.26 -31.50 -26.57
C SER A 126 32.15 -32.73 -26.47
N ALA A 127 33.32 -32.59 -25.85
CA ALA A 127 34.20 -33.72 -25.67
C ALA A 127 33.78 -34.59 -24.47
N GLN A 128 33.27 -33.96 -23.40
CA GLN A 128 32.81 -34.60 -22.16
C GLN A 128 31.80 -33.66 -21.45
N SER A 129 30.93 -34.18 -20.58
CA SER A 129 29.77 -33.48 -19.99
C SER A 129 30.04 -32.16 -19.24
N THR A 130 31.29 -31.77 -19.03
CA THR A 130 31.68 -30.50 -18.37
C THR A 130 32.69 -29.69 -19.18
N SER A 131 32.95 -30.06 -20.44
CA SER A 131 34.03 -29.51 -21.27
C SER A 131 33.59 -29.32 -22.72
N LEU A 132 33.81 -28.11 -23.25
CA LEU A 132 33.62 -27.77 -24.66
C LEU A 132 34.98 -27.58 -25.32
N ILE A 133 35.21 -28.25 -26.45
CA ILE A 133 36.43 -28.09 -27.23
C ILE A 133 36.13 -27.23 -28.45
N PHE A 134 36.95 -26.21 -28.67
CA PHE A 134 36.97 -25.38 -29.86
C PHE A 134 38.23 -25.67 -30.68
N THR A 135 38.07 -26.14 -31.90
CA THR A 135 39.21 -26.31 -32.82
C THR A 135 39.53 -24.97 -33.49
N ILE A 136 40.78 -24.53 -33.44
CA ILE A 136 41.21 -23.28 -34.06
C ILE A 136 41.16 -23.46 -35.59
N PRO A 137 40.47 -22.60 -36.36
CA PRO A 137 40.42 -22.73 -37.81
C PRO A 137 41.80 -22.66 -38.46
N THR A 138 42.02 -23.45 -39.53
CA THR A 138 43.25 -23.42 -40.34
C THR A 138 43.53 -22.02 -40.90
N GLY A 139 44.76 -21.53 -40.73
CA GLY A 139 45.19 -20.17 -41.09
C GLY A 139 46.60 -19.89 -40.60
N TYR A 140 46.76 -18.92 -39.69
CA TYR A 140 48.02 -18.76 -38.94
C TYR A 140 48.36 -20.02 -38.10
N TYR A 141 47.35 -20.75 -37.67
CA TYR A 141 47.46 -22.04 -36.96
C TYR A 141 47.21 -23.22 -37.91
N SER A 142 47.79 -24.37 -37.57
CA SER A 142 47.74 -25.60 -38.37
C SER A 142 46.35 -26.24 -38.48
N GLY A 143 45.38 -25.79 -37.68
CA GLY A 143 44.06 -26.41 -37.54
C GLY A 143 44.04 -27.64 -36.65
N ALA A 144 45.19 -28.10 -36.16
CA ALA A 144 45.29 -29.21 -35.20
C ALA A 144 45.19 -28.74 -33.74
N ASP A 145 45.40 -27.45 -33.50
CA ASP A 145 45.34 -26.86 -32.17
C ASP A 145 43.90 -26.64 -31.72
N SER A 146 43.60 -26.94 -30.46
CA SER A 146 42.28 -26.77 -29.87
C SER A 146 42.35 -26.06 -28.52
N VAL A 147 41.29 -25.33 -28.19
CA VAL A 147 41.11 -24.66 -26.91
C VAL A 147 39.97 -25.36 -26.16
N THR A 148 40.23 -25.77 -24.92
CA THR A 148 39.21 -26.38 -24.06
C THR A 148 38.69 -25.34 -23.07
N VAL A 149 37.37 -25.21 -22.97
CA VAL A 149 36.70 -24.48 -21.90
C VAL A 149 35.98 -25.49 -21.03
N SER A 150 36.39 -25.60 -19.76
CA SER A 150 35.80 -26.53 -18.79
C SER A 150 35.51 -25.81 -17.47
N THR A 151 34.62 -26.41 -16.68
CA THR A 151 34.35 -26.00 -15.31
C THR A 151 34.66 -27.14 -14.35
N THR A 152 35.25 -26.80 -13.21
CA THR A 152 35.54 -27.73 -12.11
C THR A 152 34.52 -27.63 -10.98
N SER A 153 33.50 -26.78 -11.13
CA SER A 153 32.48 -26.59 -10.11
C SER A 153 31.65 -27.86 -9.95
N ALA A 154 31.66 -28.44 -8.76
CA ALA A 154 30.77 -29.55 -8.40
C ALA A 154 29.28 -29.17 -8.51
N SER A 155 28.96 -27.87 -8.53
CA SER A 155 27.60 -27.36 -8.71
C SER A 155 27.16 -27.35 -10.19
N PHE A 156 28.04 -27.66 -11.14
CA PHE A 156 27.70 -27.73 -12.56
C PHE A 156 27.07 -29.09 -12.91
N ILE A 157 25.86 -29.30 -12.40
CA ILE A 157 25.05 -30.52 -12.57
C ILE A 157 23.68 -30.18 -13.18
N ALA A 158 23.02 -31.18 -13.79
CA ALA A 158 21.71 -31.00 -14.46
C ALA A 158 20.66 -30.32 -13.57
N ALA A 159 20.65 -30.66 -12.27
CA ALA A 159 19.69 -30.14 -11.31
C ALA A 159 19.83 -28.63 -11.02
N ASN A 160 20.97 -28.01 -11.36
CA ASN A 160 21.20 -26.58 -11.18
C ASN A 160 21.04 -25.79 -12.49
N ILE A 161 20.72 -26.46 -13.61
CA ILE A 161 20.56 -25.85 -14.93
C ILE A 161 19.07 -25.87 -15.28
N ALA A 162 18.55 -24.73 -15.73
CA ALA A 162 17.13 -24.57 -16.08
C ALA A 162 16.63 -25.68 -17.03
N ASN A 163 15.45 -26.24 -16.73
CA ASN A 163 14.91 -27.38 -17.48
C ASN A 163 14.89 -27.13 -18.99
N GLY A 164 15.42 -28.09 -19.76
CA GLY A 164 15.51 -28.02 -21.22
C GLY A 164 16.67 -27.18 -21.77
N THR A 165 17.45 -26.52 -20.91
CA THR A 165 18.65 -25.78 -21.34
C THR A 165 19.83 -26.72 -21.49
N TYR A 166 20.49 -26.72 -22.65
CA TYR A 166 21.66 -27.56 -22.92
C TYR A 166 22.96 -26.78 -22.76
N LEU A 167 23.81 -27.19 -21.82
CA LEU A 167 25.12 -26.58 -21.56
C LEU A 167 26.17 -27.67 -21.42
N PHE A 168 27.25 -27.59 -22.22
CA PHE A 168 28.42 -28.48 -22.14
C PHE A 168 28.12 -30.00 -22.17
N GLY A 169 27.02 -30.44 -22.77
CA GLY A 169 26.63 -31.86 -22.77
C GLY A 169 25.63 -32.26 -21.68
N ILE A 170 25.23 -31.33 -20.82
CA ILE A 170 24.23 -31.54 -19.78
C ILE A 170 22.94 -30.80 -20.17
N THR A 171 21.84 -31.54 -20.23
CA THR A 171 20.50 -30.95 -20.31
C THR A 171 20.01 -30.66 -18.89
N GLY A 172 19.65 -29.41 -18.64
CA GLY A 172 19.10 -28.98 -17.37
C GLY A 172 17.80 -29.68 -17.03
N THR A 173 17.62 -29.95 -15.74
CA THR A 173 16.43 -30.59 -15.17
C THR A 173 15.77 -29.74 -14.09
N LEU A 174 16.30 -28.53 -13.81
CA LEU A 174 15.74 -27.63 -12.80
C LEU A 174 14.35 -27.16 -13.22
N THR A 175 13.32 -27.70 -12.58
CA THR A 175 11.91 -27.30 -12.73
C THR A 175 11.46 -26.47 -11.53
N GLY A 176 10.64 -25.44 -11.78
CA GLY A 176 10.13 -24.56 -10.75
C GLY A 176 11.06 -23.38 -10.46
N TYR A 177 10.84 -22.26 -11.17
CA TYR A 177 11.26 -20.94 -10.68
C TYR A 177 10.36 -20.58 -9.49
N ALA A 178 10.56 -21.23 -8.35
CA ALA A 178 9.94 -20.79 -7.11
C ALA A 178 10.73 -19.57 -6.63
N TYR A 179 10.29 -18.37 -7.01
CA TYR A 179 10.50 -17.22 -6.14
C TYR A 179 9.95 -17.62 -4.75
N GLY A 180 10.86 -17.82 -3.79
CA GLY A 180 10.50 -18.32 -2.44
C GLY A 180 10.76 -19.81 -2.20
N GLY A 181 11.95 -20.30 -2.55
CA GLY A 181 12.41 -21.62 -2.13
C GLY A 181 12.43 -21.79 -0.61
N ASN A 182 12.20 -23.02 -0.14
CA ASN A 182 12.05 -23.43 1.26
C ASN A 182 13.36 -23.74 1.99
N SER A 183 14.50 -23.35 1.41
CA SER A 183 15.80 -23.34 2.07
C SER A 183 16.11 -21.93 2.55
N ILE A 184 16.52 -21.78 3.82
CA ILE A 184 16.87 -20.47 4.40
C ILE A 184 18.02 -19.78 3.64
N ASP A 185 18.80 -20.56 2.90
CA ASP A 185 19.91 -20.10 2.06
C ASP A 185 19.47 -19.70 0.62
N GLN A 186 18.22 -19.98 0.25
CA GLN A 186 17.66 -19.74 -1.10
C GLN A 186 16.45 -18.79 -1.12
N VAL A 187 15.85 -18.48 0.03
CA VAL A 187 15.05 -17.26 0.19
C VAL A 187 16.02 -16.08 0.07
N LEU A 188 15.61 -15.01 -0.62
CA LEU A 188 16.37 -13.77 -0.78
C LEU A 188 16.84 -13.20 0.57
N THR A 189 17.97 -13.67 1.10
CA THR A 189 18.62 -13.17 2.31
C THR A 189 19.68 -12.12 2.00
N THR A 190 20.02 -11.94 0.72
CA THR A 190 20.86 -10.83 0.26
C THR A 190 20.29 -10.23 -1.02
N ALA A 191 19.25 -9.41 -0.89
CA ALA A 191 18.98 -8.40 -1.91
C ALA A 191 20.19 -7.45 -1.94
N THR A 192 21.05 -7.56 -2.95
CA THR A 192 22.18 -6.64 -3.18
C THR A 192 21.78 -5.39 -3.98
N GLY A 193 20.48 -5.16 -4.18
CA GLY A 193 20.01 -3.80 -4.47
C GLY A 193 19.90 -3.03 -3.15
N THR A 194 19.68 -1.73 -3.21
CA THR A 194 19.17 -0.97 -2.06
C THR A 194 17.63 -0.93 -2.09
N PRO A 195 16.89 -1.95 -1.60
CA PRO A 195 15.49 -1.83 -1.21
C PRO A 195 15.33 -1.99 0.31
N GLY A 196 14.39 -1.23 0.89
CA GLY A 196 14.22 -1.01 2.31
C GLY A 196 14.29 -2.26 3.19
N ASN A 197 14.94 -2.10 4.36
CA ASN A 197 15.15 -3.08 5.41
C ASN A 197 13.98 -4.07 5.56
N TYR A 198 14.07 -5.18 4.85
CA TYR A 198 13.19 -6.31 5.08
C TYR A 198 13.63 -6.92 6.41
N ASN A 199 12.80 -6.79 7.44
CA ASN A 199 13.01 -7.43 8.71
C ASN A 199 12.34 -8.81 8.68
N PRO A 200 13.09 -9.93 8.66
CA PRO A 200 12.52 -11.27 8.64
C PRO A 200 11.61 -11.54 9.84
N SER A 201 11.79 -10.81 10.96
CA SER A 201 10.88 -10.92 12.11
C SER A 201 9.47 -10.43 11.81
N ASN A 202 9.27 -9.67 10.73
CA ASN A 202 7.96 -9.21 10.30
C ASN A 202 7.22 -10.25 9.44
N LEU A 203 7.89 -11.29 8.92
CA LEU A 203 7.25 -12.42 8.25
C LEU A 203 6.84 -13.51 9.25
N ILE A 204 5.92 -13.16 10.14
CA ILE A 204 5.23 -14.10 11.02
C ILE A 204 3.75 -14.14 10.66
N ALA A 205 3.07 -15.26 10.93
CA ALA A 205 1.68 -15.44 10.52
C ALA A 205 0.77 -14.30 11.01
N SER A 206 0.99 -13.81 12.23
CA SER A 206 0.21 -12.74 12.84
C SER A 206 0.36 -11.37 12.16
N ASN A 207 1.37 -11.18 11.30
CA ASN A 207 1.58 -9.93 10.57
C ASN A 207 1.12 -10.03 9.11
N VAL A 208 0.77 -11.23 8.64
CA VAL A 208 0.33 -11.48 7.27
C VAL A 208 -1.18 -11.71 7.27
N LYS A 209 -1.85 -11.06 6.32
CA LYS A 209 -3.31 -11.14 6.12
C LYS A 209 -3.79 -12.61 6.10
N SER A 210 -4.83 -12.91 6.86
CA SER A 210 -5.45 -14.25 6.88
C SER A 210 -5.75 -14.77 5.47
N GLY A 211 -5.42 -16.04 5.22
CA GLY A 211 -5.61 -16.70 3.93
C GLY A 211 -4.49 -16.49 2.89
N ILE A 212 -3.54 -15.59 3.14
CA ILE A 212 -2.39 -15.37 2.25
C ILE A 212 -1.25 -16.33 2.62
N THR A 213 -0.86 -17.18 1.68
CA THR A 213 0.30 -18.08 1.86
C THR A 213 1.61 -17.34 1.64
N PHE A 214 2.58 -17.57 2.53
CA PHE A 214 3.93 -17.03 2.45
C PHE A 214 4.96 -18.05 2.99
N GLY A 215 6.21 -17.95 2.52
CA GLY A 215 7.26 -18.90 2.88
C GLY A 215 6.96 -20.33 2.39
N THR A 216 7.34 -21.33 3.18
CA THR A 216 7.35 -22.75 2.78
C THR A 216 6.00 -23.43 2.79
N SER A 217 5.06 -22.91 3.59
CA SER A 217 3.73 -23.47 3.83
C SER A 217 2.94 -22.69 4.89
N THR A 218 3.39 -21.48 5.25
CA THR A 218 2.72 -20.71 6.31
C THR A 218 1.62 -19.87 5.69
N THR A 219 0.46 -19.82 6.33
CA THR A 219 -0.62 -18.92 5.94
C THR A 219 -0.72 -17.81 6.97
N GLY A 220 -0.98 -16.59 6.52
CA GLY A 220 -1.25 -15.47 7.41
C GLY A 220 -2.41 -15.76 8.35
N SER A 221 -2.37 -15.17 9.53
CA SER A 221 -3.41 -15.25 10.57
C SER A 221 -3.85 -13.88 11.07
N LEU A 222 -3.32 -12.79 10.51
CA LEU A 222 -3.77 -11.44 10.85
C LEU A 222 -5.24 -11.27 10.43
N LEU A 223 -6.08 -10.91 11.39
CA LEU A 223 -7.47 -10.52 11.18
C LEU A 223 -7.62 -9.00 11.36
N PRO A 224 -8.65 -8.38 10.76
CA PRO A 224 -8.96 -6.98 11.01
C PRO A 224 -9.31 -6.76 12.50
N SER A 225 -8.89 -5.63 13.07
CA SER A 225 -9.35 -5.20 14.40
C SER A 225 -10.80 -4.69 14.30
N GLY A 226 -11.77 -5.60 14.23
CA GLY A 226 -13.20 -5.30 14.07
C GLY A 226 -13.93 -4.82 15.32
N GLY A 227 -13.24 -4.64 16.45
CA GLY A 227 -13.90 -4.29 17.70
C GLY A 227 -14.95 -5.33 18.11
N THR A 228 -16.00 -4.89 18.80
CA THR A 228 -17.01 -5.77 19.42
C THR A 228 -18.40 -5.64 18.78
N ALA A 229 -18.54 -4.91 17.67
CA ALA A 229 -19.83 -4.71 17.03
C ALA A 229 -20.32 -5.99 16.33
N SER A 230 -21.60 -6.28 16.45
CA SER A 230 -22.34 -7.28 15.67
C SER A 230 -23.13 -6.61 14.53
N PRO A 231 -23.67 -7.36 13.54
CA PRO A 231 -24.47 -6.75 12.47
C PRO A 231 -25.65 -5.91 12.99
N SER A 232 -26.28 -6.30 14.10
CA SER A 232 -27.37 -5.55 14.72
C SER A 232 -26.94 -4.24 15.40
N ASP A 233 -25.65 -4.00 15.59
CA ASP A 233 -25.14 -2.74 16.17
C ASP A 233 -24.81 -1.69 15.10
N VAL A 234 -24.72 -2.11 13.84
CA VAL A 234 -24.31 -1.26 12.72
C VAL A 234 -25.50 -1.01 11.82
N THR A 235 -25.68 0.26 11.45
CA THR A 235 -26.81 0.72 10.64
C THR A 235 -26.92 -0.02 9.31
N SER A 236 -28.16 -0.35 8.93
CA SER A 236 -28.46 -1.18 7.77
C SER A 236 -27.75 -0.70 6.50
N GLY A 237 -27.08 -1.61 5.80
CA GLY A 237 -26.36 -1.32 4.56
C GLY A 237 -24.98 -0.67 4.73
N LYS A 238 -24.55 -0.34 5.95
CA LYS A 238 -23.16 0.07 6.22
C LYS A 238 -22.28 -1.15 6.44
N THR A 239 -21.04 -1.08 5.99
CA THR A 239 -20.06 -2.17 6.10
C THR A 239 -19.07 -1.93 7.22
N PHE A 240 -18.65 -3.01 7.89
CA PHE A 240 -17.74 -2.95 9.03
C PHE A 240 -16.99 -4.27 9.22
N PHE A 241 -15.94 -4.24 10.04
CA PHE A 241 -15.35 -5.43 10.65
C PHE A 241 -15.91 -5.53 12.06
N GLY A 242 -16.35 -6.72 12.50
CA GLY A 242 -17.08 -6.90 13.76
C GLY A 242 -16.51 -7.95 14.71
N SER A 243 -17.23 -8.24 15.79
CA SER A 243 -16.85 -9.21 16.83
C SER A 243 -16.65 -10.64 16.30
N SER A 244 -17.33 -10.99 15.22
CA SER A 244 -17.36 -12.34 14.63
C SER A 244 -16.48 -12.45 13.38
N GLN A 245 -15.52 -11.55 13.22
CA GLN A 245 -14.68 -11.50 12.02
C GLN A 245 -13.74 -12.72 11.94
N THR A 246 -13.91 -13.54 10.89
CA THR A 246 -13.08 -14.74 10.64
C THR A 246 -12.12 -14.57 9.46
N ASP A 247 -12.32 -13.52 8.67
CA ASP A 247 -11.55 -13.21 7.47
C ASP A 247 -11.45 -11.69 7.26
N TRP A 248 -11.15 -11.23 6.04
CA TRP A 248 -11.11 -9.80 5.70
C TRP A 248 -12.30 -9.34 4.87
N ASN A 249 -13.37 -10.13 4.84
CA ASN A 249 -14.62 -9.74 4.18
C ASN A 249 -15.42 -8.83 5.11
N LEU A 250 -15.91 -7.72 4.57
CA LEU A 250 -16.72 -6.80 5.35
C LEU A 250 -18.07 -7.46 5.69
N GLN A 251 -18.49 -7.30 6.94
CA GLN A 251 -19.86 -7.58 7.37
C GLN A 251 -20.76 -6.39 7.03
N THR A 252 -22.06 -6.63 6.86
CA THR A 252 -23.05 -5.57 6.61
C THR A 252 -23.94 -5.43 7.82
N GLY A 253 -24.10 -4.19 8.28
CA GLY A 253 -25.01 -3.83 9.35
C GLY A 253 -26.46 -4.15 8.99
N THR A 254 -27.24 -4.50 10.00
CA THR A 254 -28.67 -4.82 9.93
C THR A 254 -29.49 -3.98 10.90
N ALA A 255 -28.87 -3.09 11.68
CA ALA A 255 -29.59 -2.24 12.62
C ALA A 255 -30.56 -1.35 11.85
N SER A 256 -31.86 -1.57 12.08
CA SER A 256 -32.92 -0.73 11.56
C SER A 256 -32.85 0.63 12.26
N ILE A 257 -32.65 1.68 11.48
CA ILE A 257 -32.96 3.04 11.92
C ILE A 257 -34.41 3.28 11.54
N ILE A 258 -35.15 4.01 12.37
CA ILE A 258 -36.49 4.48 11.99
C ILE A 258 -36.32 5.37 10.75
N ASP A 259 -36.83 4.90 9.61
CA ASP A 259 -36.79 5.64 8.34
C ASP A 259 -37.95 6.63 8.28
N TYR A 260 -37.65 7.87 8.63
CA TYR A 260 -38.60 8.98 8.57
C TYR A 260 -38.86 9.47 7.13
N SER A 261 -38.09 9.02 6.12
CA SER A 261 -38.24 9.50 4.75
C SER A 261 -39.58 9.12 4.11
N LEU A 262 -40.15 8.00 4.55
CA LEU A 262 -41.44 7.49 4.09
C LEU A 262 -42.63 8.27 4.67
N TRP A 263 -42.43 9.04 5.74
CA TRP A 263 -43.52 9.77 6.40
C TRP A 263 -44.03 10.95 5.59
N ASN A 264 -43.23 11.49 4.66
CA ASN A 264 -43.71 12.52 3.73
C ASN A 264 -44.77 11.98 2.74
N LEU A 265 -44.93 10.66 2.64
CA LEU A 265 -45.93 9.99 1.82
C LEU A 265 -47.23 9.71 2.58
N GLN A 266 -47.25 9.90 3.90
CA GLN A 266 -48.45 9.79 4.72
C GLN A 266 -49.41 10.95 4.40
N THR A 267 -50.48 10.65 3.69
CA THR A 267 -51.56 11.62 3.43
C THR A 267 -52.66 11.57 4.49
N ILE A 268 -52.80 10.42 5.15
CA ILE A 268 -53.66 10.14 6.31
C ILE A 268 -52.91 9.12 7.18
N ASP A 269 -52.71 9.43 8.46
CA ASP A 269 -52.06 8.58 9.48
C ASP A 269 -53.04 8.44 10.66
N ASP A 270 -54.08 7.64 10.47
CA ASP A 270 -55.08 7.36 11.49
C ASP A 270 -55.38 5.87 11.61
N TRP A 271 -55.51 5.40 12.85
CA TRP A 271 -55.98 4.05 13.15
C TRP A 271 -57.37 3.75 12.53
N LEU A 272 -58.14 4.80 12.21
CA LEU A 272 -59.46 4.66 11.63
C LEU A 272 -59.41 4.03 10.23
N CYS A 273 -58.30 4.15 9.49
CA CYS A 273 -58.11 3.52 8.19
C CYS A 273 -57.48 2.12 8.23
N SER A 274 -56.90 1.68 9.36
CA SER A 274 -56.14 0.42 9.49
C SER A 274 -56.99 -0.87 9.47
N GLY A 275 -58.18 -0.82 8.86
CA GLY A 275 -59.10 -1.96 8.73
C GLY A 275 -60.55 -1.60 8.46
N ALA A 276 -60.93 -0.31 8.35
CA ALA A 276 -62.32 0.08 8.23
C ALA A 276 -62.77 0.33 6.78
N THR A 277 -63.96 -0.15 6.46
CA THR A 277 -64.79 0.22 5.31
C THR A 277 -65.07 1.74 5.19
N SER A 278 -64.68 2.56 6.18
CA SER A 278 -64.80 4.02 6.16
C SER A 278 -63.76 4.72 5.27
N CYS A 279 -62.69 4.03 4.87
CA CYS A 279 -61.70 4.57 3.92
C CYS A 279 -61.91 4.03 2.50
N THR A 280 -63.18 3.83 2.09
CA THR A 280 -63.59 3.32 0.78
C THR A 280 -63.64 4.37 -0.33
N SER A 281 -63.26 5.63 -0.06
CA SER A 281 -63.17 6.63 -1.10
C SER A 281 -61.85 6.49 -1.86
N PRO A 282 -61.84 6.43 -3.21
CA PRO A 282 -60.62 6.33 -4.02
C PRO A 282 -59.68 7.55 -3.91
N THR A 283 -60.01 8.50 -3.03
CA THR A 283 -59.23 9.72 -2.75
C THR A 283 -58.61 9.73 -1.34
N ARG A 284 -58.81 8.69 -0.52
CA ARG A 284 -58.29 8.55 0.84
C ARG A 284 -57.70 7.17 1.03
N THR A 285 -56.40 7.04 0.74
CA THR A 285 -55.65 5.78 0.90
C THR A 285 -54.61 5.99 2.00
N GLU A 286 -54.68 5.19 3.06
CA GLU A 286 -53.63 5.09 4.06
C GLU A 286 -52.35 4.59 3.38
N TYR A 287 -51.25 5.30 3.60
CA TYR A 287 -49.93 4.78 3.26
C TYR A 287 -49.58 3.79 4.37
N THR A 288 -49.23 2.54 4.03
CA THR A 288 -48.97 1.48 5.05
C THR A 288 -47.55 0.94 4.99
N ALA A 289 -46.73 1.41 4.05
CA ALA A 289 -45.36 0.93 3.90
C ALA A 289 -44.42 1.44 5.01
N GLU A 290 -44.83 2.52 5.67
CA GLU A 290 -44.24 3.08 6.86
C GLU A 290 -44.77 2.44 8.15
N GLU A 291 -45.70 1.48 8.12
CA GLU A 291 -46.06 0.72 9.31
C GLU A 291 -45.01 -0.36 9.64
N GLY A 292 -44.76 -0.59 10.93
CA GLY A 292 -43.98 -1.74 11.38
C GLY A 292 -44.66 -3.06 10.97
N THR A 293 -43.91 -4.01 10.43
CA THR A 293 -44.39 -5.38 10.27
C THR A 293 -44.25 -6.11 11.59
N TRP A 294 -45.33 -6.75 12.04
CA TRP A 294 -45.33 -7.50 13.29
C TRP A 294 -45.43 -8.99 13.01
N SER A 295 -44.60 -9.78 13.69
CA SER A 295 -44.74 -11.24 13.71
C SER A 295 -45.59 -11.65 14.92
N ASN A 296 -46.53 -12.57 14.69
CA ASN A 296 -47.19 -13.26 15.79
C ASN A 296 -46.21 -14.27 16.38
N VAL A 297 -46.16 -14.33 17.71
CA VAL A 297 -45.30 -15.29 18.41
C VAL A 297 -45.95 -16.67 18.37
N SER A 298 -45.32 -17.62 17.69
CA SER A 298 -45.66 -19.05 17.79
C SER A 298 -45.36 -19.54 19.21
N GLY A 299 -46.37 -20.12 19.87
CA GLY A 299 -46.23 -20.60 21.25
C GLY A 299 -46.66 -19.61 22.32
N SER A 300 -47.38 -18.51 21.99
CA SER A 300 -48.26 -17.90 23.00
C SER A 300 -49.15 -19.02 23.54
N PRO A 301 -49.12 -19.32 24.86
CA PRO A 301 -49.86 -20.47 25.42
C PRO A 301 -51.37 -20.37 25.25
N PHE A 302 -51.86 -19.23 24.74
CA PHE A 302 -53.26 -18.88 24.66
C PHE A 302 -53.70 -18.86 23.20
N ASN A 303 -53.90 -20.06 22.65
CA ASN A 303 -54.77 -20.25 21.50
C ASN A 303 -56.14 -19.65 21.84
N ALA A 304 -56.74 -18.90 20.91
CA ALA A 304 -57.98 -18.15 21.09
C ALA A 304 -58.98 -18.83 22.07
N GLY A 305 -59.11 -18.29 23.28
CA GLY A 305 -60.03 -18.86 24.28
C GLY A 305 -59.78 -18.52 25.75
N PHE A 306 -58.63 -17.98 26.14
CA PHE A 306 -58.29 -17.81 27.57
C PHE A 306 -58.71 -16.49 28.22
N ALA A 307 -59.55 -15.70 27.55
CA ALA A 307 -60.16 -14.53 28.18
C ALA A 307 -61.58 -14.26 27.69
N THR A 308 -62.41 -15.30 27.68
CA THR A 308 -63.87 -15.13 27.71
C THR A 308 -64.35 -15.38 29.13
N SER A 309 -64.21 -14.38 30.00
CA SER A 309 -64.84 -14.23 31.33
C SER A 309 -64.82 -15.39 32.36
N SER A 310 -64.32 -16.59 32.04
CA SER A 310 -64.64 -17.84 32.76
C SER A 310 -63.43 -18.55 33.39
N THR A 311 -62.19 -18.20 33.05
CA THR A 311 -60.98 -18.71 33.70
C THR A 311 -59.90 -17.62 33.88
N PRO A 312 -60.07 -16.72 34.86
CA PRO A 312 -59.10 -15.67 35.19
C PRO A 312 -57.70 -16.20 35.57
N LEU A 313 -56.65 -15.45 35.23
CA LEU A 313 -55.30 -15.68 35.75
C LEU A 313 -55.21 -15.10 37.17
N ASN A 314 -55.05 -15.94 38.19
CA ASN A 314 -54.90 -15.49 39.58
C ASN A 314 -53.46 -15.06 39.85
N TYR A 315 -53.25 -13.77 40.17
CA TYR A 315 -51.97 -13.25 40.66
C TYR A 315 -52.04 -12.99 42.17
N PHE A 316 -51.21 -13.71 42.94
CA PHE A 316 -50.96 -13.46 44.36
C PHE A 316 -49.65 -12.67 44.47
N PRO A 317 -49.69 -11.39 44.93
CA PRO A 317 -50.03 -11.06 46.31
C PRO A 317 -51.18 -10.06 46.48
N VAL A 318 -51.85 -9.65 45.39
CA VAL A 318 -52.93 -8.63 45.41
C VAL A 318 -54.35 -9.21 45.27
N GLY A 319 -54.51 -10.52 45.14
CA GLY A 319 -55.83 -11.16 44.99
C GLY A 319 -56.57 -10.73 43.71
N ALA A 320 -55.82 -10.29 42.70
CA ALA A 320 -56.36 -9.71 41.47
C ALA A 320 -56.38 -10.75 40.34
N GLN A 321 -57.48 -10.76 39.60
CA GLN A 321 -57.65 -11.58 38.41
C GLN A 321 -57.18 -10.80 37.19
N VAL A 322 -56.16 -11.33 36.51
CA VAL A 322 -55.64 -10.75 35.27
C VAL A 322 -56.43 -11.33 34.10
N TYR A 323 -57.08 -10.44 33.35
CA TYR A 323 -57.76 -10.77 32.12
C TYR A 323 -57.08 -10.05 30.95
N LEU A 324 -56.84 -10.77 29.86
CA LEU A 324 -56.34 -10.23 28.61
C LEU A 324 -57.51 -10.01 27.63
N MET A 325 -57.34 -9.27 26.55
CA MET A 325 -58.39 -9.04 25.55
C MET A 325 -58.44 -10.11 24.44
N SER A 326 -57.32 -10.74 24.17
CA SER A 326 -57.03 -11.63 23.05
C SER A 326 -55.93 -12.65 23.35
N GLY A 327 -55.01 -12.37 24.31
CA GLY A 327 -53.90 -13.25 24.66
C GLY A 327 -52.74 -13.28 23.66
N VAL A 328 -52.73 -12.35 22.70
CA VAL A 328 -51.74 -12.29 21.62
C VAL A 328 -50.51 -11.48 22.04
N VAL A 329 -49.32 -12.02 21.78
CA VAL A 329 -48.05 -11.28 21.82
C VAL A 329 -47.63 -10.93 20.41
N LYS A 330 -47.16 -9.69 20.22
CA LYS A 330 -46.62 -9.23 18.93
C LYS A 330 -45.22 -8.65 19.10
N GLN A 331 -44.33 -8.88 18.15
CA GLN A 331 -43.00 -8.24 18.09
C GLN A 331 -42.97 -7.13 17.05
N ASP A 332 -42.53 -5.93 17.44
CA ASP A 332 -42.23 -4.83 16.51
C ASP A 332 -40.83 -5.07 15.93
N ASN A 333 -40.76 -5.49 14.66
CA ASN A 333 -39.50 -5.82 14.00
C ASN A 333 -38.55 -4.62 13.84
N ARG A 334 -39.02 -3.38 14.01
CA ARG A 334 -38.18 -2.17 13.87
C ARG A 334 -37.50 -1.79 15.17
N THR A 335 -38.23 -1.89 16.28
CA THR A 335 -37.69 -1.56 17.61
C THR A 335 -37.14 -2.78 18.34
N GLY A 336 -37.48 -3.98 17.88
CA GLY A 336 -37.18 -5.24 18.56
C GLY A 336 -38.06 -5.50 19.80
N LEU A 337 -38.90 -4.53 20.17
CA LEU A 337 -39.76 -4.61 21.36
C LEU A 337 -40.89 -5.61 21.15
N TRP A 338 -41.17 -6.39 22.18
CA TRP A 338 -42.34 -7.26 22.19
C TRP A 338 -43.42 -6.61 23.02
N TRP A 339 -44.66 -6.75 22.59
CA TRP A 339 -45.81 -6.14 23.21
C TRP A 339 -46.78 -7.20 23.66
N SER A 340 -47.14 -7.16 24.95
CA SER A 340 -48.21 -7.99 25.49
C SER A 340 -49.54 -7.56 24.92
N ASP A 341 -50.57 -8.36 25.13
CA ASP A 341 -51.95 -7.91 24.98
C ASP A 341 -52.35 -6.89 26.08
N ALA A 342 -53.46 -6.17 25.87
CA ALA A 342 -54.01 -5.25 26.86
C ALA A 342 -54.84 -5.97 27.93
N ALA A 343 -54.88 -5.39 29.13
CA ALA A 343 -55.79 -5.84 30.19
C ALA A 343 -57.28 -5.62 29.82
N SER A 344 -58.18 -6.57 30.10
CA SER A 344 -59.63 -6.49 29.80
C SER A 344 -60.50 -6.24 31.04
N THR A 345 -61.66 -5.59 30.87
CA THR A 345 -62.54 -5.02 31.93
C THR A 345 -63.68 -5.92 32.41
N GLY A 346 -63.53 -7.26 32.40
CA GLY A 346 -64.58 -8.15 32.94
C GLY A 346 -64.96 -7.76 34.38
N ALA A 347 -66.25 -7.80 34.74
CA ALA A 347 -66.87 -7.20 35.94
C ALA A 347 -66.39 -7.74 37.31
N VAL A 348 -65.12 -7.53 37.65
CA VAL A 348 -64.56 -7.90 38.96
C VAL A 348 -63.84 -6.69 39.56
N THR A 349 -64.08 -6.43 40.83
CA THR A 349 -63.68 -5.23 41.60
C THR A 349 -62.18 -5.07 41.83
N ALA A 350 -61.34 -5.82 41.11
CA ALA A 350 -59.88 -5.83 41.22
C ALA A 350 -59.21 -6.20 39.88
N VAL A 351 -59.79 -5.74 38.77
CA VAL A 351 -59.26 -5.99 37.42
C VAL A 351 -58.13 -5.00 37.12
N ALA A 352 -57.09 -5.47 36.44
CA ALA A 352 -55.94 -4.69 35.96
C ALA A 352 -56.28 -3.55 34.96
N THR A 353 -57.53 -3.13 34.93
CA THR A 353 -58.05 -1.97 34.21
C THR A 353 -58.09 -0.71 35.09
N SER A 354 -57.82 -0.84 36.41
CA SER A 354 -57.66 0.33 37.29
C SER A 354 -57.04 0.03 38.68
N THR A 355 -56.17 0.93 39.17
CA THR A 355 -56.56 2.07 40.05
C THR A 355 -55.37 2.84 40.63
N THR A 356 -54.12 2.36 40.49
CA THR A 356 -52.92 3.14 40.82
C THR A 356 -51.75 2.83 39.88
N ASN A 357 -51.07 3.86 39.38
CA ASN A 357 -49.74 3.72 38.76
C ASN A 357 -48.67 4.24 39.73
N ILE A 358 -48.63 3.67 40.93
CA ILE A 358 -47.71 4.06 41.99
C ILE A 358 -46.35 3.40 41.76
N PHE A 359 -45.33 4.24 41.60
CA PHE A 359 -43.91 3.88 41.58
C PHE A 359 -43.32 4.04 42.99
N THR A 360 -43.66 3.18 43.95
CA THR A 360 -43.02 3.31 45.28
C THR A 360 -41.66 2.63 45.26
N LEU A 361 -40.59 3.41 45.04
CA LEU A 361 -39.23 3.00 45.42
C LEU A 361 -39.05 3.26 46.92
N THR A 362 -39.72 2.49 47.78
CA THR A 362 -39.42 2.57 49.22
C THR A 362 -38.18 1.76 49.53
N GLY A 363 -37.04 2.46 49.56
CA GLY A 363 -35.85 2.02 50.29
C GLY A 363 -34.92 1.06 49.54
N SER A 364 -34.13 1.60 48.61
CA SER A 364 -32.68 1.56 48.82
C SER A 364 -32.00 2.61 47.95
N ALA A 365 -31.03 3.28 48.56
CA ALA A 365 -30.23 4.31 47.94
C ALA A 365 -29.49 3.78 46.71
N GLY A 366 -29.46 4.56 45.63
CA GLY A 366 -28.32 4.52 44.71
C GLY A 366 -28.32 3.48 43.58
N VAL A 367 -29.45 2.94 43.13
CA VAL A 367 -29.49 2.24 41.83
C VAL A 367 -29.67 3.25 40.70
N GLY A 368 -28.55 3.87 40.32
CA GLY A 368 -28.39 4.60 39.06
C GLY A 368 -28.14 3.69 37.87
N ASP A 369 -28.69 2.48 37.85
CA ASP A 369 -28.38 1.44 36.85
C ASP A 369 -29.56 1.07 35.92
N GLY A 370 -30.70 1.75 36.03
CA GLY A 370 -31.84 1.47 35.15
C GLY A 370 -32.49 0.11 35.38
N THR A 371 -32.19 -0.59 36.48
CA THR A 371 -32.99 -1.73 36.91
C THR A 371 -34.35 -1.24 37.38
N ARG A 372 -35.35 -1.43 36.52
CA ARG A 372 -36.77 -1.20 36.85
C ARG A 372 -37.14 -2.12 38.02
N PRO A 373 -38.13 -1.75 38.88
CA PRO A 373 -38.38 -2.44 40.14
C PRO A 373 -38.74 -3.92 39.92
N TRP A 374 -37.74 -4.79 40.02
CA TRP A 374 -37.87 -6.25 40.01
C TRP A 374 -37.36 -6.76 41.36
N ASP A 375 -38.04 -6.38 42.44
CA ASP A 375 -37.80 -7.04 43.72
C ASP A 375 -38.88 -8.10 43.94
N THR A 376 -38.48 -9.36 43.80
CA THR A 376 -39.28 -10.55 44.10
C THR A 376 -39.21 -10.93 45.58
N ALA A 377 -38.46 -10.19 46.42
CA ALA A 377 -38.08 -10.62 47.76
C ALA A 377 -38.82 -9.95 48.92
N THR A 378 -39.72 -8.98 48.70
CA THR A 378 -40.43 -8.33 49.80
C THR A 378 -41.95 -8.30 49.61
N THR A 379 -42.68 -8.92 50.54
CA THR A 379 -44.15 -9.01 50.59
C THR A 379 -44.86 -7.68 50.85
N THR A 380 -44.17 -6.55 50.72
CA THR A 380 -44.70 -5.20 51.04
C THR A 380 -44.33 -4.10 50.04
N VAL A 381 -43.83 -4.42 48.83
CA VAL A 381 -43.66 -3.36 47.80
C VAL A 381 -45.03 -2.95 47.28
N THR A 382 -45.49 -1.76 47.67
CA THR A 382 -46.75 -1.17 47.18
C THR A 382 -46.53 -0.64 45.75
N ASN A 383 -46.35 -1.55 44.80
CA ASN A 383 -46.40 -1.26 43.38
C ASN A 383 -47.86 -1.03 42.98
N GLY A 384 -48.11 -0.05 42.12
CA GLY A 384 -49.44 0.18 41.56
C GLY A 384 -49.95 -1.01 40.74
N ASN A 385 -51.27 -1.14 40.61
CA ASN A 385 -51.91 -2.23 39.87
C ASN A 385 -51.38 -2.40 38.43
N SER A 386 -50.96 -1.31 37.79
CA SER A 386 -50.39 -1.34 36.44
C SER A 386 -49.03 -2.04 36.36
N ILE A 387 -48.19 -1.89 37.38
CA ILE A 387 -46.89 -2.58 37.45
C ILE A 387 -47.13 -4.06 37.80
N ASN A 388 -48.03 -4.32 38.75
CA ASN A 388 -48.37 -5.68 39.17
C ASN A 388 -48.93 -6.51 38.01
N PHE A 389 -49.65 -5.90 37.07
CA PHE A 389 -50.08 -6.60 35.85
C PHE A 389 -48.88 -7.12 35.03
N CYS A 390 -47.84 -6.31 34.80
CA CYS A 390 -46.66 -6.79 34.07
C CYS A 390 -45.88 -7.85 34.84
N ASN A 391 -45.80 -7.73 36.17
CA ASN A 391 -45.21 -8.76 37.02
C ASN A 391 -46.00 -10.08 36.92
N ALA A 392 -47.33 -10.03 36.87
CA ALA A 392 -48.16 -11.21 36.68
C ALA A 392 -47.89 -11.91 35.34
N LEU A 393 -47.59 -11.16 34.27
CA LEU A 393 -47.18 -11.75 32.99
C LEU A 393 -45.84 -12.47 33.11
N ASN A 394 -44.93 -11.98 33.95
CA ASN A 394 -43.62 -12.63 34.17
C ASN A 394 -43.75 -13.92 34.95
N ASP A 395 -44.56 -13.94 36.00
CA ASP A 395 -44.78 -15.14 36.83
C ASP A 395 -45.31 -16.32 36.02
N ILE A 396 -46.16 -16.04 35.03
CA ILE A 396 -46.74 -17.08 34.16
C ILE A 396 -45.90 -17.33 32.90
N SER A 397 -44.74 -16.69 32.76
CA SER A 397 -43.91 -16.74 31.54
C SER A 397 -44.74 -16.47 30.28
N PHE A 398 -45.52 -15.39 30.27
CA PHE A 398 -46.45 -15.07 29.17
C PHE A 398 -45.71 -14.96 27.83
N GLY A 399 -46.09 -15.76 26.85
CA GLY A 399 -45.38 -15.85 25.57
C GLY A 399 -43.98 -16.47 25.65
N GLY A 400 -43.66 -17.21 26.71
CA GLY A 400 -42.34 -17.79 26.98
C GLY A 400 -41.34 -16.80 27.59
N HIS A 401 -41.84 -15.73 28.22
CA HIS A 401 -41.06 -14.55 28.57
C HIS A 401 -41.32 -14.09 30.01
N THR A 402 -40.26 -13.69 30.73
CA THR A 402 -40.30 -13.38 32.18
C THR A 402 -39.76 -11.99 32.54
N ASP A 403 -39.64 -11.11 31.54
CA ASP A 403 -39.03 -9.78 31.61
C ASP A 403 -39.95 -8.66 31.07
N TRP A 404 -41.26 -8.86 31.11
CA TRP A 404 -42.30 -7.87 30.85
C TRP A 404 -42.25 -6.70 31.84
N TYR A 405 -42.37 -5.48 31.34
CA TYR A 405 -42.45 -4.28 32.17
C TYR A 405 -43.42 -3.24 31.60
N LEU A 406 -43.82 -2.28 32.44
CA LEU A 406 -44.69 -1.19 32.02
C LEU A 406 -43.91 -0.24 31.05
N PRO A 407 -44.40 -0.01 29.82
CA PRO A 407 -43.70 0.78 28.81
C PRO A 407 -43.46 2.21 29.28
N THR A 408 -42.36 2.83 28.85
CA THR A 408 -42.17 4.27 29.06
C THR A 408 -43.10 5.09 28.15
N GLN A 409 -43.30 6.36 28.47
CA GLN A 409 -44.02 7.30 27.59
C GLN A 409 -43.41 7.29 26.18
N LYS A 410 -42.07 7.23 26.09
CA LYS A 410 -41.33 7.20 24.82
C LYS A 410 -41.61 5.93 24.03
N GLN A 411 -41.65 4.76 24.67
CA GLN A 411 -41.94 3.48 23.99
C GLN A 411 -43.37 3.45 23.45
N LEU A 412 -44.36 3.91 24.22
CA LEU A 412 -45.75 4.03 23.75
C LEU A 412 -45.89 5.03 22.62
N MET A 413 -45.29 6.22 22.77
CA MET A 413 -45.33 7.22 21.71
C MET A 413 -44.62 6.72 20.45
N GLN A 414 -43.50 6.02 20.60
CA GLN A 414 -42.78 5.44 19.48
C GLN A 414 -43.63 4.44 18.70
N ALA A 415 -44.46 3.64 19.38
CA ALA A 415 -45.39 2.70 18.74
C ALA A 415 -46.49 3.41 17.92
N TYR A 416 -46.95 4.57 18.34
CA TYR A 416 -47.84 5.39 17.51
C TYR A 416 -47.06 5.97 16.31
N ILE A 417 -45.95 6.62 16.60
CA ILE A 417 -45.11 7.35 15.65
C ILE A 417 -44.68 6.48 14.45
N ASN A 418 -44.37 5.21 14.66
CA ASN A 418 -43.90 4.31 13.60
C ASN A 418 -45.02 3.47 12.96
N GLY A 419 -46.29 3.85 13.19
CA GLY A 419 -47.49 3.14 12.71
C GLY A 419 -47.71 1.77 13.36
N SER A 420 -46.83 1.34 14.27
CA SER A 420 -46.88 0.01 14.86
C SER A 420 -48.14 -0.19 15.73
N ALA A 421 -48.74 0.88 16.24
CA ALA A 421 -50.00 0.87 16.98
C ALA A 421 -51.18 0.30 16.18
N ASN A 422 -51.23 0.49 14.86
CA ASN A 422 -52.30 -0.03 13.99
C ASN A 422 -52.39 -1.56 14.02
N ASN A 423 -51.26 -2.20 14.28
CA ASN A 423 -51.14 -3.64 14.36
C ASN A 423 -51.32 -4.17 15.80
N LEU A 424 -51.47 -3.32 16.82
CA LEU A 424 -51.77 -3.77 18.18
C LEU A 424 -53.27 -4.05 18.34
N PRO A 425 -53.67 -5.11 19.09
CA PRO A 425 -55.08 -5.28 19.42
C PRO A 425 -55.55 -4.15 20.33
N ASN A 426 -56.66 -3.49 19.97
CA ASN A 426 -57.28 -2.40 20.74
C ASN A 426 -56.35 -1.20 21.04
N PRO A 427 -55.80 -0.51 20.02
CA PRO A 427 -54.94 0.65 20.23
C PRO A 427 -55.74 1.91 20.60
N GLY A 428 -57.06 1.92 20.40
CA GLY A 428 -57.98 3.00 20.81
C GLY A 428 -58.20 3.14 22.32
N PHE A 429 -57.22 2.78 23.15
CA PHE A 429 -57.27 2.93 24.60
C PHE A 429 -56.18 3.88 25.11
N ASN A 430 -56.43 4.45 26.29
CA ASN A 430 -55.43 5.21 27.04
C ASN A 430 -54.59 4.23 27.86
N PHE A 431 -53.30 4.15 27.58
CA PHE A 431 -52.38 3.25 28.27
C PHE A 431 -51.52 3.99 29.29
N TRP A 432 -51.40 3.41 30.49
CA TRP A 432 -50.42 3.86 31.48
C TRP A 432 -48.99 3.67 30.97
N SER A 433 -48.13 4.64 31.25
CA SER A 433 -46.68 4.52 31.08
C SER A 433 -45.97 4.46 32.43
N SER A 434 -44.73 3.96 32.44
CA SER A 434 -43.83 4.01 33.59
C SER A 434 -43.15 5.37 33.81
N THR A 435 -43.61 6.42 33.13
CA THR A 435 -43.00 7.75 33.18
C THR A 435 -43.83 8.69 34.05
N GLU A 436 -43.22 9.23 35.10
CA GLU A 436 -43.84 10.25 35.97
C GLU A 436 -43.83 11.65 35.34
N LEU A 437 -44.74 12.51 35.80
CA LEU A 437 -44.67 13.93 35.51
C LEU A 437 -43.53 14.57 36.32
N TYR A 438 -42.61 15.27 35.64
CA TYR A 438 -41.33 15.72 36.21
C TYR A 438 -41.44 16.52 37.52
N ASN A 439 -42.50 17.32 37.68
CA ASN A 439 -42.71 18.19 38.84
C ASN A 439 -43.81 17.69 39.79
N ASN A 440 -44.43 16.54 39.53
CA ASN A 440 -45.51 16.03 40.36
C ASN A 440 -45.62 14.49 40.29
N THR A 441 -45.10 13.82 41.30
CA THR A 441 -45.11 12.36 41.43
C THR A 441 -46.51 11.79 41.71
N ALA A 442 -47.54 12.62 41.93
CA ALA A 442 -48.93 12.15 41.96
C ALA A 442 -49.48 11.82 40.56
N TYR A 443 -48.75 12.19 39.49
CA TYR A 443 -49.15 12.01 38.09
C TYR A 443 -48.20 11.08 37.35
N ALA A 444 -48.75 10.36 36.38
CA ALA A 444 -47.98 9.59 35.40
C ALA A 444 -48.50 9.90 33.99
N TRP A 445 -47.64 9.75 33.00
CA TRP A 445 -48.02 9.94 31.60
C TRP A 445 -48.87 8.77 31.12
N THR A 446 -49.95 9.10 30.41
CA THR A 446 -50.74 8.16 29.61
C THR A 446 -50.58 8.46 28.14
N VAL A 447 -50.64 7.43 27.31
CA VAL A 447 -50.60 7.56 25.84
C VAL A 447 -51.84 6.94 25.24
N TYR A 448 -52.54 7.70 24.41
CA TYR A 448 -53.64 7.21 23.58
C TYR A 448 -53.09 6.82 22.21
N LEU A 449 -53.00 5.52 21.94
CA LEU A 449 -52.37 5.03 20.70
C LEU A 449 -53.25 5.19 19.45
N GLY A 450 -54.54 5.48 19.58
CA GLY A 450 -55.42 5.66 18.41
C GLY A 450 -55.25 6.99 17.66
N PHE A 451 -54.66 8.01 18.28
CA PHE A 451 -54.34 9.30 17.64
C PHE A 451 -53.12 10.01 18.28
N GLY A 452 -52.24 9.27 18.96
CA GLY A 452 -50.93 9.75 19.41
C GLY A 452 -50.90 10.79 20.52
N THR A 453 -51.95 10.91 21.35
CA THR A 453 -51.98 11.94 22.40
C THR A 453 -51.30 11.48 23.68
N THR A 454 -50.52 12.37 24.31
CA THR A 454 -49.97 12.18 25.66
C THR A 454 -50.58 13.16 26.65
N ASN A 455 -50.99 12.67 27.82
CA ASN A 455 -51.51 13.50 28.90
C ASN A 455 -50.99 13.01 30.26
N PRO A 456 -50.70 13.89 31.22
CA PRO A 456 -50.46 13.50 32.60
C PRO A 456 -51.80 13.25 33.30
N ASN A 457 -51.98 12.05 33.85
CA ASN A 457 -53.16 11.69 34.64
C ASN A 457 -52.77 11.44 36.10
N THR A 458 -53.66 11.78 37.03
CA THR A 458 -53.45 11.40 38.43
C THR A 458 -53.41 9.89 38.52
N LYS A 459 -52.46 9.36 39.29
CA LYS A 459 -52.25 7.92 39.40
C LYS A 459 -53.48 7.18 39.90
N ALA A 460 -54.42 7.86 40.56
CA ALA A 460 -55.70 7.32 41.04
C ALA A 460 -56.74 7.04 39.93
N LEU A 461 -56.51 7.48 38.69
CA LEU A 461 -57.45 7.26 37.59
C LEU A 461 -57.34 5.87 36.97
N SER A 462 -58.41 5.46 36.30
CA SER A 462 -58.49 4.20 35.57
C SER A 462 -57.98 4.38 34.13
N ASN A 463 -56.91 3.69 33.76
CA ASN A 463 -56.41 3.60 32.38
C ASN A 463 -55.97 2.16 32.10
N TYR A 464 -55.87 1.81 30.82
CA TYR A 464 -55.48 0.48 30.37
C TYR A 464 -53.99 0.23 30.59
N VAL A 465 -53.64 -1.06 30.65
CA VAL A 465 -52.27 -1.51 30.87
C VAL A 465 -51.89 -2.45 29.75
N ARG A 466 -50.68 -2.25 29.23
CA ARG A 466 -49.98 -3.12 28.29
C ARG A 466 -48.53 -3.15 28.71
N CYS A 467 -47.86 -4.27 28.52
CA CYS A 467 -46.45 -4.45 28.88
C CYS A 467 -45.59 -4.59 27.62
N VAL A 468 -44.32 -4.25 27.76
CA VAL A 468 -43.29 -4.50 26.75
C VAL A 468 -42.11 -5.24 27.34
N ARG A 469 -41.29 -5.86 26.49
CA ARG A 469 -39.95 -6.32 26.82
C ARG A 469 -38.95 -5.80 25.79
#